data_AF-A0A7S1A9G5-F1
#
_entry.id   AF-A0A7S1A9G5-F1
#
_cell.length_a   1.000
_cell.length_b   1.000
_cell.length_c   1.000
_cell.angle_alpha   90.00
_cell.angle_beta   90.00
_cell.angle_gamma   90.00
#
_symmetry.space_group_name_H-M   'P 1'
#
loop_
_entity.id
_entity.type
_entity.pdbx_description
1 polymer ?
#
loop_
_entity_poly.entity_id
_entity_poly.type
_entity_poly.pdbx_seq_one_letter_code
_entity_poly.pdbx_strand_id
1 'polypeptide(L)'
;GKIVAAPYDSDELLVFDPMKETVKGVKIGRVAYGKGKFRGICAVGKKAFAAPCHSDELLIYDSTTDEVRGVDITSIARGGWKYADICVVDGKVVASPCHADKILIYDPVLDE
;
A
#
# COMPACT_ATOMS: atom_id res chain seq x y z
N GLY A 1 -11.25 -14.45 -2.62
CA GLY A 1 -10.30 -13.38 -2.27
C GLY A 1 -10.96 -12.04 -2.51
N LYS A 2 -10.49 -10.97 -1.87
CA LYS A 2 -10.97 -9.60 -2.12
C LYS A 2 -10.12 -8.94 -3.20
N ILE A 3 -10.71 -8.08 -4.01
CA ILE A 3 -10.01 -7.19 -4.94
C ILE A 3 -9.86 -5.84 -4.24
N VAL A 4 -8.65 -5.27 -4.26
CA VAL A 4 -8.33 -4.03 -3.57
C VAL A 4 -7.68 -3.07 -4.56
N ALA A 5 -8.08 -1.79 -4.53
CA ALA A 5 -7.48 -0.75 -5.36
C ALA A 5 -6.74 0.29 -4.52
N ALA A 6 -5.57 0.74 -5.01
CA ALA A 6 -4.76 1.75 -4.37
C ALA A 6 -5.51 3.09 -4.21
N PRO A 7 -5.41 3.77 -3.07
CA PRO A 7 -6.07 5.05 -2.85
C PRO A 7 -5.13 6.21 -3.26
N TYR A 8 -5.11 6.57 -4.54
CA TYR A 8 -4.28 7.68 -5.04
C TYR A 8 -4.65 9.01 -4.38
N ASP A 9 -5.87 9.50 -4.64
CA ASP A 9 -6.42 10.68 -3.97
C ASP A 9 -7.50 10.35 -2.92
N SER A 10 -8.08 9.15 -2.99
CA SER A 10 -9.12 8.69 -2.06
C SER A 10 -8.61 8.60 -0.62
N ASP A 11 -9.44 8.89 0.36
CA ASP A 11 -9.16 8.64 1.78
C ASP A 11 -9.52 7.21 2.22
N GLU A 12 -9.94 6.39 1.26
CA GLU A 12 -10.36 5.01 1.45
C GLU A 12 -9.81 4.08 0.35
N LEU A 13 -9.38 2.88 0.74
CA LEU A 13 -9.20 1.77 -0.19
C LEU A 13 -10.56 1.34 -0.73
N LEU A 14 -10.65 1.07 -2.03
CA LEU A 14 -11.77 0.31 -2.57
C LEU A 14 -11.52 -1.17 -2.32
N VAL A 15 -12.48 -1.83 -1.71
CA VAL A 15 -12.47 -3.27 -1.48
C VAL A 15 -13.72 -3.88 -2.12
N PHE A 16 -13.52 -4.76 -3.09
CA PHE A 16 -14.57 -5.50 -3.77
C PHE A 16 -14.53 -6.98 -3.37
N ASP A 17 -15.66 -7.49 -2.90
CA ASP A 17 -15.89 -8.92 -2.67
C ASP A 17 -16.64 -9.50 -3.87
N PRO A 18 -15.96 -10.24 -4.78
CA PRO A 18 -16.58 -10.79 -5.98
C PRO A 18 -17.58 -11.91 -5.67
N MET A 19 -17.51 -12.56 -4.51
CA MET A 19 -18.43 -13.63 -4.15
C MET A 19 -19.79 -13.08 -3.69
N LYS A 20 -19.78 -11.87 -3.11
CA LYS A 20 -20.98 -11.18 -2.63
C LYS A 20 -21.43 -10.06 -3.55
N GLU A 21 -20.64 -9.74 -4.56
CA GLU A 21 -20.82 -8.60 -5.46
C GLU A 21 -20.98 -7.27 -4.69
N THR A 22 -20.20 -7.09 -3.61
CA THR A 22 -20.27 -5.89 -2.78
C THR A 22 -18.98 -5.08 -2.86
N VAL A 23 -19.12 -3.76 -2.88
CA VAL A 23 -18.03 -2.81 -2.80
C VAL A 23 -18.12 -2.08 -1.47
N LYS A 24 -16.99 -1.88 -0.80
CA LYS A 24 -16.88 -1.02 0.37
C LYS A 24 -15.60 -0.19 0.34
N GLY A 25 -15.63 0.93 1.06
CA GLY A 25 -14.46 1.71 1.39
C GLY A 25 -13.84 1.27 2.71
N VAL A 26 -12.51 1.27 2.80
CA VAL A 26 -11.78 1.10 4.07
C VAL A 26 -10.90 2.33 4.29
N LYS A 27 -11.17 3.07 5.37
CA LYS A 27 -10.48 4.32 5.68
C LYS A 27 -8.99 4.12 5.94
N ILE A 28 -8.18 5.00 5.36
CA ILE A 28 -6.72 4.97 5.47
C ILE A 28 -6.13 6.15 6.25
N GLY A 29 -6.97 7.01 6.82
CA GLY A 29 -6.53 8.24 7.49
C GLY A 29 -5.52 8.01 8.62
N ARG A 30 -5.51 6.84 9.28
CA ARG A 30 -4.48 6.55 10.29
C ARG A 30 -3.06 6.33 9.73
N VAL A 31 -2.92 6.25 8.40
CA VAL A 31 -1.65 6.05 7.68
C VAL A 31 -1.27 7.29 6.87
N ALA A 32 -2.22 7.87 6.13
CA ALA A 32 -1.91 9.01 5.27
C ALA A 32 -3.13 9.88 4.98
N TYR A 33 -2.88 11.17 4.74
CA TYR A 33 -3.85 12.18 4.29
C TYR A 33 -3.31 12.94 3.07
N GLY A 34 -4.19 13.66 2.38
CA GLY A 34 -3.82 14.48 1.21
C GLY A 34 -3.98 13.77 -0.13
N LYS A 35 -3.31 14.27 -1.17
CA LYS A 35 -3.45 13.82 -2.57
C LYS A 35 -2.21 13.07 -3.05
N GLY A 36 -2.39 12.20 -4.05
CA GLY A 36 -1.35 11.39 -4.67
C GLY A 36 -0.60 10.48 -3.68
N LYS A 37 -1.27 10.07 -2.61
CA LYS A 37 -0.66 9.37 -1.47
C LYS A 37 0.03 8.09 -1.91
N PHE A 38 -0.68 7.28 -2.70
CA PHE A 38 -0.24 5.95 -3.09
C PHE A 38 -0.40 5.67 -4.58
N ARG A 39 0.53 4.91 -5.17
CA ARG A 39 0.46 4.41 -6.55
C ARG A 39 0.72 2.91 -6.57
N GLY A 40 0.06 2.19 -7.47
CA GLY A 40 0.19 0.74 -7.54
C GLY A 40 -0.32 0.04 -6.28
N ILE A 41 -0.64 -1.25 -6.42
CA ILE A 41 -0.93 -2.11 -5.28
C ILE A 41 -0.56 -3.55 -5.63
N CYS A 42 0.04 -4.26 -4.69
CA CYS A 42 0.30 -5.68 -4.82
C CYS A 42 -0.19 -6.43 -3.58
N ALA A 43 -0.24 -7.75 -3.65
CA ALA A 43 -0.71 -8.58 -2.54
C ALA A 43 0.28 -9.70 -2.23
N VAL A 44 0.49 -9.95 -0.93
CA VAL A 44 1.22 -11.13 -0.42
C VAL A 44 0.29 -11.82 0.58
N GLY A 45 -0.16 -13.04 0.24
CA GLY A 45 -1.14 -13.76 1.05
C GLY A 45 -2.46 -12.98 1.17
N LYS A 46 -2.84 -12.65 2.41
CA LYS A 46 -4.07 -11.89 2.73
C LYS A 46 -3.82 -10.39 2.92
N LYS A 47 -2.58 -9.93 2.77
CA LYS A 47 -2.20 -8.53 2.95
C LYS A 47 -2.00 -7.87 1.58
N ALA A 48 -2.48 -6.63 1.43
CA ALA A 48 -2.25 -5.78 0.27
C ALA A 48 -1.36 -4.59 0.65
N PHE A 49 -0.52 -4.15 -0.30
CA PHE A 49 0.53 -3.16 -0.09
C PHE A 49 0.48 -2.11 -1.20
N ALA A 50 0.44 -0.82 -0.86
CA ALA A 50 0.38 0.26 -1.85
C ALA A 50 1.64 1.13 -1.81
N ALA A 51 2.22 1.45 -2.98
CA ALA A 51 3.49 2.15 -3.05
C ALA A 51 3.35 3.60 -2.55
N PRO A 52 4.19 4.07 -1.63
CA PRO A 52 4.12 5.43 -1.13
C PRO A 52 4.62 6.44 -2.17
N CYS A 53 3.71 7.15 -2.85
CA CYS A 53 4.10 8.18 -3.82
C CYS A 53 4.38 9.51 -3.08
N HIS A 54 3.39 10.02 -2.36
CA HIS A 54 3.55 11.19 -1.48
C HIS A 54 3.47 10.83 0.02
N SER A 55 2.94 9.66 0.38
CA SER A 55 2.90 9.17 1.76
C SER A 55 4.31 8.93 2.32
N ASP A 56 4.52 9.19 3.61
CA ASP A 56 5.75 8.82 4.33
C ASP A 56 5.71 7.40 4.91
N GLU A 57 4.59 6.70 4.71
CA GLU A 57 4.37 5.33 5.14
C GLU A 57 4.03 4.42 3.96
N LEU A 58 4.58 3.20 3.93
CA LEU A 58 4.06 2.09 3.10
C LEU A 58 2.71 1.66 3.68
N LEU A 59 1.65 1.68 2.88
CA LEU A 59 0.33 1.23 3.34
C LEU A 59 0.22 -0.28 3.28
N ILE A 60 -0.34 -0.87 4.34
CA ILE A 60 -0.61 -2.30 4.48
C ILE A 60 -2.08 -2.47 4.85
N TYR A 61 -2.82 -3.30 4.11
CA TYR A 61 -4.20 -3.67 4.40
C TYR A 61 -4.33 -5.19 4.61
N ASP A 62 -4.90 -5.62 5.74
CA ASP A 62 -5.23 -7.03 5.98
C ASP A 62 -6.68 -7.32 5.58
N SER A 63 -6.85 -8.16 4.56
CA SER A 63 -8.17 -8.51 4.03
C SER A 63 -9.01 -9.40 4.96
N THR A 64 -8.43 -9.98 6.00
CA THR A 64 -9.10 -10.81 7.01
C THR A 64 -9.77 -9.95 8.08
N THR A 65 -9.03 -8.97 8.62
CA THR A 65 -9.47 -8.12 9.74
C THR A 65 -10.00 -6.77 9.28
N ASP A 66 -9.82 -6.43 8.00
CA ASP A 66 -10.07 -5.11 7.43
C ASP A 66 -9.22 -3.98 8.07
N GLU A 67 -8.10 -4.33 8.70
CA GLU A 67 -7.19 -3.36 9.31
C GLU A 67 -6.21 -2.77 8.28
N VAL A 68 -5.92 -1.48 8.41
CA VAL A 68 -4.98 -0.74 7.54
C VAL A 68 -3.82 -0.19 8.36
N ARG A 69 -2.59 -0.67 8.32
CA ARG A 69 -1.48 -0.01 9.06
C ARG A 69 -0.47 0.56 8.08
N GLY A 70 0.44 1.37 8.60
CA GLY A 70 1.57 1.85 7.82
C GLY A 70 2.90 1.50 8.45
N VAL A 71 3.94 1.57 7.64
CA VAL A 71 5.34 1.41 8.03
C VAL A 71 6.08 2.65 7.57
N ASP A 72 6.68 3.38 8.52
CA ASP A 72 7.46 4.57 8.22
C ASP A 72 8.65 4.24 7.29
N ILE A 73 8.79 5.02 6.22
CA ILE A 73 9.87 4.86 5.24
C ILE A 73 10.79 6.09 5.19
N THR A 74 10.67 7.03 6.13
CA THR A 74 11.38 8.32 6.09
C THR A 74 12.88 8.19 6.30
N SER A 75 13.34 7.04 6.77
CA SER A 75 14.76 6.66 6.88
C SER A 75 15.40 6.32 5.52
N ILE A 76 14.60 5.97 4.50
CA ILE A 76 15.09 5.56 3.18
C ILE A 76 14.65 6.48 2.04
N ALA A 77 13.52 7.19 2.18
CA ALA A 77 13.05 8.14 1.18
C ALA A 77 12.18 9.23 1.82
N ARG A 78 12.31 10.47 1.35
CA ARG A 78 11.54 11.64 1.82
C ARG A 78 11.03 12.45 0.62
N GLY A 79 10.05 13.33 0.85
CA GLY A 79 9.48 14.16 -0.21
C GLY A 79 8.38 13.46 -1.01
N GLY A 80 8.12 13.95 -2.22
CA GLY A 80 7.02 13.49 -3.08
C GLY A 80 7.46 12.71 -4.31
N TRP A 81 6.51 12.04 -4.97
CA TRP A 81 6.76 11.20 -6.16
C TRP A 81 7.84 10.13 -5.93
N LYS A 82 7.92 9.58 -4.71
CA LYS A 82 9.00 8.68 -4.29
C LYS A 82 9.01 7.39 -5.11
N TYR A 83 7.87 6.71 -5.22
CA TYR A 83 7.74 5.42 -5.90
C TYR A 83 6.63 5.43 -6.95
N ALA A 84 6.87 4.78 -8.10
CA ALA A 84 5.94 4.78 -9.23
C ALA A 84 4.94 3.61 -9.22
N ASP A 85 5.40 2.43 -8.79
CA ASP A 85 4.62 1.19 -8.78
C ASP A 85 5.19 0.20 -7.74
N ILE A 86 4.50 -0.92 -7.52
CA ILE A 86 4.86 -1.94 -6.53
C ILE A 86 4.52 -3.35 -7.01
N CYS A 87 5.42 -4.30 -6.78
CA CYS A 87 5.24 -5.70 -7.16
C CYS A 87 5.76 -6.65 -6.06
N VAL A 88 5.60 -7.95 -6.31
CA VAL A 88 6.11 -9.00 -5.43
C VAL A 88 7.28 -9.71 -6.11
N VAL A 89 8.38 -9.86 -5.38
CA VAL A 89 9.57 -10.62 -5.79
C VAL A 89 9.94 -11.55 -4.65
N ASP A 90 9.89 -12.86 -4.88
CA ASP A 90 10.22 -13.90 -3.90
C ASP A 90 9.54 -13.70 -2.53
N GLY A 91 8.24 -13.39 -2.57
CA GLY A 91 7.42 -13.15 -1.37
C GLY A 91 7.65 -11.79 -0.70
N LYS A 92 8.62 -11.00 -1.16
CA LYS A 92 8.88 -9.64 -0.68
C LYS A 92 8.15 -8.62 -1.54
N VAL A 93 7.77 -7.54 -0.90
CA VAL A 93 7.15 -6.37 -1.54
C VAL A 93 8.26 -5.45 -2.02
N VAL A 94 8.25 -5.08 -3.30
CA VAL A 94 9.28 -4.25 -3.92
C VAL A 94 8.61 -3.07 -4.63
N ALA A 95 8.94 -1.84 -4.23
CA ALA A 95 8.45 -0.64 -4.90
C ALA A 95 9.53 0.01 -5.77
N SER A 96 9.17 0.30 -7.02
CA SER A 96 10.10 0.89 -8.00
C SER A 96 10.30 2.38 -7.73
N PRO A 97 11.56 2.85 -7.57
CA PRO A 97 11.82 4.26 -7.33
C PRO A 97 11.45 5.09 -8.56
N CYS A 98 10.88 6.28 -8.31
CA CYS A 98 10.69 7.32 -9.31
C CYS A 98 11.61 8.50 -9.00
N HIS A 99 11.41 9.16 -7.86
CA HIS A 99 12.32 10.21 -7.34
C HIS A 99 13.08 9.79 -6.07
N ALA A 100 12.83 8.61 -5.52
CA ALA A 100 13.62 8.08 -4.42
C ALA A 100 15.00 7.58 -4.90
N ASP A 101 16.04 7.79 -4.09
CA ASP A 101 17.40 7.31 -4.40
C ASP A 101 17.57 5.80 -4.16
N LYS A 102 16.63 5.17 -3.46
CA LYS A 102 16.69 3.77 -3.02
C LYS A 102 15.44 3.02 -3.47
N ILE A 103 15.62 1.73 -3.79
CA ILE A 103 14.51 0.79 -3.92
C ILE A 103 13.93 0.49 -2.55
N LEU A 104 12.60 0.41 -2.43
CA LEU A 104 11.94 -0.04 -1.20
C LEU A 104 11.71 -1.54 -1.31
N ILE A 105 12.24 -2.29 -0.33
CA ILE A 105 11.99 -3.71 -0.16
C ILE A 105 11.42 -3.92 1.24
N TYR A 106 10.30 -4.62 1.33
CA TYR A 106 9.63 -4.94 2.58
C TYR A 106 9.34 -6.43 2.64
N ASP A 107 9.74 -7.08 3.74
CA ASP A 107 9.50 -8.51 3.97
C ASP A 107 8.31 -8.69 4.91
N PRO A 108 7.15 -9.16 4.41
CA PRO A 108 5.93 -9.27 5.21
C PRO A 108 5.93 -10.46 6.18
N VAL A 109 6.87 -11.41 6.05
CA VAL A 109 6.95 -12.61 6.90
C VAL A 109 7.70 -12.34 8.20
N LEU A 110 8.57 -11.33 8.23
CA LEU A 110 9.28 -10.90 9.43
C LEU A 110 8.44 -10.01 10.35
N ASP A 111 7.21 -9.68 9.95
CA ASP A 111 6.30 -8.74 10.63
C ASP A 111 4.99 -9.44 11.08
N GLU A 112 5.09 -10.74 11.41
CA GLU A 112 4.06 -11.55 12.09
C GLU A 112 4.41 -11.82 13.56
#